data_AF-A0A8C3UDA0-F1
#
_entry.id   AF-A0A8C3UDA0-F1
#
_cell.length_a   1.000
_cell.length_b   1.000
_cell.length_c   1.000
_cell.angle_alpha   90.00
_cell.angle_beta   90.00
_cell.angle_gamma   90.00
#
_symmetry.space_group_name_H-M   'P 1'
#
loop_
_entity.id
_entity.type
_entity.pdbx_description
1 polymer ?
#
loop_
_entity_poly.entity_id
_entity_poly.type
_entity_poly.pdbx_seq_one_letter_code
_entity_poly.pdbx_strand_id
1 'polypeptide(L)'
;MAWSLFQGRSLLRSRPDSRLDTERELRAALDNRLLLLLFGARRCPRCREFEPRLRRFWSRLTDPVGQEQLGLVYLGQDRCEQEHLRYLRDMPRTWLALPYGDRLGRELQDRFGVSELPSVVVLAPSGAVLVPNAVREIRDLGISCFQNWREAAELLDRNFQEREDFQSFPRRSLTEPLRRLKYRLREDEEEEEEEEEQKE
;
A
#
# COMPACT_ATOMS: atom_id res chain seq x y z
N MET A 1 -5.10 9.84 11.25
CA MET A 1 -4.51 8.86 10.31
C MET A 1 -5.55 7.82 9.95
N ALA A 2 -5.65 7.43 8.68
CA ALA A 2 -6.67 6.49 8.19
C ALA A 2 -6.59 5.11 8.87
N TRP A 3 -5.39 4.60 9.13
CA TRP A 3 -5.22 3.28 9.78
C TRP A 3 -5.87 3.21 11.18
N SER A 4 -6.00 4.35 11.88
CA SER A 4 -6.58 4.41 13.23
C SER A 4 -8.05 3.98 13.28
N LEU A 5 -8.74 3.94 12.13
CA LEU A 5 -10.09 3.38 12.02
C LEU A 5 -10.16 1.90 12.47
N PHE A 6 -9.03 1.18 12.43
CA PHE A 6 -8.93 -0.23 12.80
C PHE A 6 -8.19 -0.44 14.11
N GLN A 7 -7.98 0.61 14.91
CA GLN A 7 -7.28 0.50 16.18
C GLN A 7 -7.98 -0.48 17.12
N GLY A 8 -7.22 -1.42 17.68
CA GLY A 8 -7.74 -2.45 18.59
C GLY A 8 -8.58 -3.54 17.90
N ARG A 9 -8.55 -3.62 16.57
CA ARG A 9 -9.25 -4.66 15.79
C ARG A 9 -8.25 -5.54 15.06
N SER A 10 -8.68 -6.77 14.77
CA SER A 10 -7.92 -7.69 13.93
C SER A 10 -8.37 -7.58 12.48
N LEU A 11 -7.42 -7.56 11.54
CA LEU A 11 -7.71 -7.66 10.11
C LEU A 11 -7.28 -9.02 9.56
N LEU A 12 -8.11 -9.62 8.72
CA LEU A 12 -7.80 -10.86 8.02
C LEU A 12 -7.02 -10.56 6.74
N ARG A 13 -5.97 -11.32 6.46
CA ARG A 13 -5.40 -11.40 5.11
C ARG A 13 -6.12 -12.48 4.31
N SER A 14 -6.08 -12.38 2.99
CA SER A 14 -6.58 -13.40 2.06
C SER A 14 -5.86 -14.77 2.18
N ARG A 15 -4.66 -14.84 2.79
CA ARG A 15 -3.97 -16.12 3.06
C ARG A 15 -4.71 -16.94 4.13
N PRO A 16 -4.67 -18.28 4.10
CA PRO A 16 -5.10 -19.06 5.25
C PRO A 16 -4.17 -18.73 6.43
N ASP A 17 -4.75 -18.36 7.57
CA ASP A 17 -4.15 -18.22 8.90
C ASP A 17 -3.31 -16.97 9.27
N SER A 18 -3.18 -15.95 8.42
CA SER A 18 -2.51 -14.71 8.84
C SER A 18 -3.52 -13.62 9.19
N ARG A 19 -3.66 -13.33 10.49
CA ARG A 19 -4.37 -12.17 11.04
C ARG A 19 -3.37 -11.08 11.39
N LEU A 20 -3.76 -9.82 11.20
CA LEU A 20 -3.02 -8.66 11.70
C LEU A 20 -3.70 -8.23 12.98
N ASP A 21 -3.17 -8.71 14.09
CA ASP A 21 -3.73 -8.51 15.42
C ASP A 21 -2.96 -7.43 16.18
N THR A 22 -1.71 -7.16 15.79
CA THR A 22 -0.89 -6.14 16.45
C THR A 22 -1.00 -4.79 15.75
N GLU A 23 -0.96 -3.72 16.55
CA GLU A 23 -0.97 -2.35 16.02
C GLU A 23 0.21 -2.09 15.07
N ARG A 24 1.38 -2.68 15.36
CA ARG A 24 2.57 -2.55 14.51
C ARG A 24 2.34 -3.11 13.11
N GLU A 25 1.67 -4.26 13.00
CA GLU A 25 1.36 -4.88 11.72
C GLU A 25 0.31 -4.10 10.92
N LEU A 26 -0.71 -3.57 11.60
CA LEU A 26 -1.71 -2.70 10.99
C LEU A 26 -1.07 -1.42 10.44
N ARG A 27 -0.20 -0.79 11.23
CA ARG A 27 0.56 0.40 10.79
C ARG A 27 1.48 0.08 9.63
N ALA A 28 2.24 -1.02 9.69
CA ALA A 28 3.11 -1.41 8.58
C ALA A 28 2.32 -1.62 7.26
N ALA A 29 1.09 -2.13 7.36
CA ALA A 29 0.24 -2.42 6.21
C ALA A 29 -0.54 -1.20 5.68
N LEU A 30 -0.95 -0.25 6.54
CA LEU A 30 -1.90 0.82 6.19
C LEU A 30 -1.39 2.24 6.44
N ASP A 31 -0.34 2.42 7.23
CA ASP A 31 0.16 3.76 7.59
C ASP A 31 0.87 4.43 6.41
N ASN A 32 0.65 5.72 6.28
CA ASN A 32 1.12 6.55 5.16
C ASN A 32 0.72 6.01 3.77
N ARG A 33 -0.51 5.50 3.63
CA ARG A 33 -1.06 4.99 2.36
C ARG A 33 -2.43 5.58 2.07
N LEU A 34 -2.76 5.69 0.79
CA LEU A 34 -4.14 5.81 0.33
C LEU A 34 -4.89 4.54 0.72
N LEU A 35 -6.04 4.69 1.36
CA LEU A 35 -6.82 3.57 1.87
C LEU A 35 -8.14 3.44 1.13
N LEU A 36 -8.36 2.29 0.49
CA LEU A 36 -9.62 1.94 -0.15
C LEU A 36 -10.45 1.08 0.78
N LEU A 37 -11.59 1.59 1.21
CA LEU A 37 -12.60 0.83 1.93
C LEU A 37 -13.59 0.27 0.91
N LEU A 38 -13.50 -1.03 0.66
CA LEU A 38 -14.37 -1.74 -0.27
C LEU A 38 -15.58 -2.30 0.48
N PHE A 39 -16.74 -1.68 0.28
CA PHE A 39 -18.02 -2.20 0.75
C PHE A 39 -18.62 -3.11 -0.32
N GLY A 40 -18.86 -4.38 0.03
CA GLY A 40 -19.34 -5.36 -0.92
C GLY A 40 -19.97 -6.58 -0.27
N ALA A 41 -20.52 -7.43 -1.11
CA ALA A 41 -21.09 -8.72 -0.72
C ALA A 41 -21.05 -9.67 -1.93
N ARG A 42 -20.72 -10.94 -1.71
CA ARG A 42 -20.58 -11.97 -2.75
C ARG A 42 -21.87 -12.20 -3.54
N ARG A 43 -23.03 -12.11 -2.87
CA ARG A 43 -24.35 -12.31 -3.48
C ARG A 43 -24.86 -11.10 -4.27
N CYS A 44 -24.20 -9.94 -4.16
CA CYS A 44 -24.60 -8.74 -4.90
C CYS A 44 -24.19 -8.86 -6.38
N PRO A 45 -25.12 -8.81 -7.34
CA PRO A 45 -24.79 -8.92 -8.76
C PRO A 45 -23.85 -7.83 -9.25
N ARG A 46 -24.09 -6.57 -8.84
CA ARG A 46 -23.25 -5.42 -9.20
C ARG A 46 -21.82 -5.55 -8.66
N CYS A 47 -21.67 -6.11 -7.45
CA CYS A 47 -20.34 -6.38 -6.87
C CYS A 47 -19.56 -7.39 -7.72
N ARG A 48 -20.20 -8.48 -8.15
CA ARG A 48 -19.56 -9.51 -8.99
C ARG A 48 -19.14 -8.98 -10.37
N GLU A 49 -19.91 -8.04 -10.93
CA GLU A 49 -19.56 -7.38 -12.19
C GLU A 49 -18.35 -6.44 -12.03
N PHE A 50 -18.28 -5.73 -10.90
CA PHE A 50 -17.20 -4.78 -10.61
C PHE A 50 -15.89 -5.47 -10.20
N GLU A 51 -15.96 -6.60 -9.51
CA GLU A 51 -14.81 -7.30 -8.92
C GLU A 51 -13.66 -7.58 -9.92
N PRO A 52 -13.89 -8.11 -11.14
CA PRO A 52 -12.82 -8.30 -12.13
C PRO A 52 -12.12 -6.99 -12.51
N ARG A 53 -12.86 -5.87 -12.58
CA ARG A 53 -12.31 -4.56 -12.89
C ARG A 53 -11.45 -4.05 -11.74
N LEU A 54 -11.93 -4.20 -10.50
CA LEU A 54 -11.17 -3.82 -9.31
C LEU A 54 -9.88 -4.64 -9.17
N ARG A 55 -9.94 -5.96 -9.43
CA ARG A 55 -8.74 -6.82 -9.41
C ARG A 55 -7.72 -6.40 -10.46
N ARG A 56 -8.16 -6.06 -11.68
CA ARG A 56 -7.28 -5.56 -12.73
C ARG A 56 -6.68 -4.20 -12.38
N PHE A 57 -7.50 -3.28 -11.86
CA PHE A 57 -7.05 -1.98 -11.38
C PHE A 57 -5.97 -2.12 -10.29
N TRP A 58 -6.26 -2.93 -9.28
CA TRP A 58 -5.35 -3.22 -8.18
C TRP A 58 -4.03 -3.82 -8.69
N SER A 59 -4.10 -4.86 -9.52
CA SER A 59 -2.92 -5.54 -10.06
C SER A 59 -2.00 -4.61 -10.84
N ARG A 60 -2.54 -3.61 -11.53
CA ARG A 60 -1.75 -2.65 -12.31
C ARG A 60 -1.13 -1.55 -11.46
N LEU A 61 -1.70 -1.26 -10.29
CA LEU A 61 -1.14 -0.29 -9.35
C LEU A 61 -0.08 -0.92 -8.46
N THR A 62 -0.22 -2.20 -8.11
CA THR A 62 0.70 -2.88 -7.20
C THR A 62 1.92 -3.51 -7.89
N ASP A 63 2.15 -3.23 -9.16
CA ASP A 63 3.28 -3.75 -9.95
C ASP A 63 4.07 -2.57 -10.55
N PRO A 64 5.37 -2.37 -10.25
CA PRO A 64 6.17 -2.80 -9.10
C PRO A 64 6.37 -1.70 -8.02
N VAL A 65 5.90 -0.46 -8.24
CA VAL A 65 6.18 0.72 -7.38
C VAL A 65 4.98 1.12 -6.49
N GLY A 66 3.74 0.98 -6.98
CA GLY A 66 2.56 1.50 -6.26
C GLY A 66 2.05 0.61 -5.12
N GLN A 67 2.67 -0.54 -4.88
CA GLN A 67 2.28 -1.45 -3.78
C GLN A 67 2.47 -0.82 -2.39
N GLU A 68 3.36 0.16 -2.28
CA GLU A 68 3.68 0.81 -1.02
C GLU A 68 2.77 1.98 -0.65
N GLN A 69 2.09 2.59 -1.64
CA GLN A 69 1.29 3.80 -1.45
C GLN A 69 -0.22 3.51 -1.33
N LEU A 70 -0.65 2.27 -1.56
CA LEU A 70 -2.06 1.89 -1.59
C LEU A 70 -2.36 0.71 -0.65
N GLY A 71 -3.42 0.84 0.13
CA GLY A 71 -3.99 -0.21 0.98
C GLY A 71 -5.47 -0.42 0.65
N LEU A 72 -5.96 -1.65 0.80
CA LEU A 72 -7.38 -1.97 0.60
C LEU A 72 -7.87 -2.84 1.75
N VAL A 73 -9.00 -2.43 2.33
CA VAL A 73 -9.71 -3.18 3.37
C VAL A 73 -11.12 -3.50 2.86
N TYR A 74 -11.43 -4.78 2.77
CA TYR A 74 -12.76 -5.29 2.45
C TYR A 74 -13.66 -5.29 3.69
N LEU A 75 -14.80 -4.64 3.54
CA LEU A 75 -15.87 -4.53 4.53
C LEU A 75 -17.06 -5.34 4.02
N GLY A 76 -17.01 -6.65 4.26
CA GLY A 76 -17.97 -7.60 3.72
C GLY A 76 -19.31 -7.58 4.44
N GLN A 77 -20.40 -7.52 3.66
CA GLN A 77 -21.78 -7.66 4.11
C GLN A 77 -22.39 -9.01 3.68
N ASP A 78 -21.55 -10.03 3.65
CA ASP A 78 -21.93 -11.39 3.29
C ASP A 78 -22.95 -11.97 4.28
N ARG A 79 -23.77 -12.95 3.85
CA ARG A 79 -24.81 -13.53 4.73
C ARG A 79 -24.28 -14.56 5.71
N CYS A 80 -23.12 -15.14 5.41
CA CYS A 80 -22.46 -16.11 6.26
C CYS A 80 -20.94 -16.01 6.12
N GLU A 81 -20.23 -16.49 7.15
CA GLU A 81 -18.77 -16.50 7.20
C GLU A 81 -18.15 -17.28 6.03
N GLN A 82 -18.77 -18.39 5.63
CA GLN A 82 -18.28 -19.22 4.53
C GLN A 82 -18.26 -18.46 3.19
N GLU A 83 -19.25 -17.61 2.92
CA GLU A 83 -19.28 -16.75 1.74
C GLU A 83 -18.19 -15.69 1.80
N HIS A 84 -18.02 -15.08 2.98
CA HIS A 84 -17.01 -14.08 3.24
C HIS A 84 -15.58 -14.63 3.02
N LEU A 85 -15.25 -15.76 3.63
CA LEU A 85 -13.95 -16.40 3.49
C LEU A 85 -13.67 -16.86 2.06
N ARG A 86 -14.69 -17.38 1.35
CA ARG A 86 -14.56 -17.73 -0.07
C ARG A 86 -14.26 -16.50 -0.92
N TYR A 87 -14.93 -15.38 -0.66
CA TYR A 87 -14.63 -14.12 -1.34
C TYR A 87 -13.16 -13.73 -1.13
N LEU A 88 -12.69 -13.71 0.11
CA LEU A 88 -11.31 -13.35 0.44
C LEU A 88 -10.28 -14.25 -0.25
N ARG A 89 -10.55 -15.55 -0.37
CA ARG A 89 -9.66 -16.49 -1.04
C ARG A 89 -9.52 -16.21 -2.54
N ASP A 90 -10.55 -15.65 -3.17
CA ASP A 90 -10.55 -15.30 -4.59
C ASP A 90 -9.85 -13.93 -4.86
N MET A 91 -9.56 -13.15 -3.80
CA MET A 91 -8.95 -11.82 -3.88
C MET A 91 -7.40 -11.83 -3.81
N PRO A 92 -6.73 -10.74 -4.26
CA PRO A 92 -5.29 -10.59 -4.12
C PRO A 92 -4.80 -10.72 -2.67
N ARG A 93 -3.61 -11.32 -2.49
CA ARG A 93 -3.03 -11.65 -1.17
C ARG A 93 -2.72 -10.43 -0.29
N THR A 94 -2.63 -9.25 -0.89
CA THR A 94 -2.35 -7.99 -0.18
C THR A 94 -3.60 -7.33 0.38
N TRP A 95 -4.78 -7.80 0.00
CA TRP A 95 -6.02 -7.26 0.52
C TRP A 95 -6.21 -7.68 1.97
N LEU A 96 -6.68 -6.73 2.75
CA LEU A 96 -7.10 -6.93 4.13
C LEU A 96 -8.62 -6.98 4.17
N ALA A 97 -9.17 -7.54 5.23
CA ALA A 97 -10.61 -7.59 5.44
C ALA A 97 -10.94 -7.56 6.92
N LEU A 98 -12.12 -7.03 7.25
CA LEU A 98 -12.66 -7.22 8.59
C LEU A 98 -13.13 -8.67 8.76
N PRO A 99 -12.99 -9.24 9.98
CA PRO A 99 -13.63 -10.49 10.33
C PRO A 99 -15.14 -10.44 10.07
N TYR A 100 -15.69 -11.59 9.67
CA TYR A 100 -17.13 -11.70 9.47
C TYR A 100 -17.90 -11.34 10.74
N GLY A 101 -18.94 -10.50 10.59
CA GLY A 101 -19.78 -10.08 11.71
C GLY A 101 -19.20 -8.99 12.60
N ASP A 102 -18.01 -8.44 12.27
CA ASP A 102 -17.49 -7.27 12.98
C ASP A 102 -18.41 -6.05 12.80
N ARG A 103 -18.79 -5.42 13.91
CA ARG A 103 -19.68 -4.25 13.95
C ARG A 103 -19.09 -3.03 13.24
N LEU A 104 -17.76 -2.91 13.20
CA LEU A 104 -17.05 -1.80 12.58
C LEU A 104 -17.40 -1.67 11.09
N GLY A 105 -17.65 -2.78 10.39
CA GLY A 105 -18.07 -2.74 8.98
C GLY A 105 -19.35 -1.95 8.77
N ARG A 106 -20.34 -2.07 9.68
CA ARG A 106 -21.59 -1.30 9.65
C ARG A 106 -21.38 0.13 10.13
N GLU A 107 -20.60 0.33 11.19
CA GLU A 107 -20.28 1.67 11.70
C GLU A 107 -19.60 2.54 10.63
N LEU A 108 -18.66 1.97 9.88
CA LEU A 108 -18.01 2.65 8.76
C LEU A 108 -18.96 2.88 7.58
N GLN A 109 -19.87 1.93 7.31
CA GLN A 109 -20.90 2.10 6.29
C GLN A 109 -21.78 3.32 6.58
N ASP A 110 -22.26 3.41 7.81
CA ASP A 110 -23.11 4.51 8.26
C ASP A 110 -22.33 5.84 8.29
N ARG A 111 -21.10 5.81 8.84
CA ARG A 111 -20.21 6.98 8.92
C ARG A 111 -19.91 7.60 7.56
N PHE A 112 -19.72 6.79 6.52
CA PHE A 112 -19.43 7.26 5.17
C PHE A 112 -20.67 7.35 4.28
N GLY A 113 -21.88 7.11 4.82
CA GLY A 113 -23.14 7.25 4.09
C GLY A 113 -23.27 6.30 2.91
N VAL A 114 -22.75 5.08 3.02
CA VAL A 114 -22.74 4.10 1.92
C VAL A 114 -24.11 3.45 1.78
N SER A 115 -24.90 3.94 0.83
CA SER A 115 -26.27 3.48 0.55
C SER A 115 -26.36 2.36 -0.48
N GLU A 116 -25.34 2.20 -1.34
CA GLU A 116 -25.36 1.23 -2.44
C GLU A 116 -24.08 0.39 -2.52
N LEU A 117 -24.22 -0.83 -3.05
CA LEU A 117 -23.12 -1.77 -3.25
C LEU A 117 -22.92 -2.09 -4.74
N PRO A 118 -21.67 -2.21 -5.22
CA PRO A 118 -20.42 -1.97 -4.49
C PRO A 118 -20.21 -0.47 -4.24
N SER A 119 -19.47 -0.13 -3.18
CA SER A 119 -18.94 1.21 -2.98
C SER A 119 -17.47 1.12 -2.56
N VAL A 120 -16.67 2.07 -3.04
CA VAL A 120 -15.25 2.18 -2.70
C VAL A 120 -15.01 3.58 -2.17
N VAL A 121 -14.85 3.72 -0.86
CA VAL A 121 -14.46 5.00 -0.24
C VAL A 121 -12.94 5.10 -0.29
N VAL A 122 -12.41 6.20 -0.80
CA VAL A 122 -10.97 6.48 -0.86
C VAL A 122 -10.62 7.50 0.21
N LEU A 123 -9.71 7.10 1.11
CA LEU A 123 -9.21 7.94 2.19
C LEU A 123 -7.75 8.31 1.96
N ALA A 124 -7.42 9.57 2.26
CA ALA A 124 -6.06 10.04 2.38
C ALA A 124 -5.38 9.42 3.62
N PRO A 125 -4.05 9.38 3.70
CA PRO A 125 -3.32 8.87 4.87
C PRO A 125 -3.71 9.53 6.20
N SER A 126 -4.06 10.82 6.21
CA SER A 126 -4.59 11.50 7.40
C SER A 126 -5.94 10.96 7.87
N GLY A 127 -6.70 10.32 6.99
CA GLY A 127 -8.07 9.87 7.20
C GLY A 127 -9.13 10.80 6.59
N ALA A 128 -8.72 11.85 5.88
CA ALA A 128 -9.64 12.67 5.09
C ALA A 128 -10.26 11.86 3.94
N VAL A 129 -11.54 12.09 3.64
CA VAL A 129 -12.21 11.44 2.51
C VAL A 129 -11.84 12.18 1.23
N LEU A 130 -11.17 11.47 0.31
CA LEU A 130 -10.88 12.01 -1.02
C LEU A 130 -12.05 11.80 -1.97
N VAL A 131 -12.57 10.56 -2.01
CA VAL A 131 -13.68 10.18 -2.87
C VAL A 131 -14.66 9.31 -2.07
N PRO A 132 -15.95 9.70 -1.96
CA PRO A 132 -16.94 8.93 -1.20
C PRO A 132 -17.37 7.64 -1.92
N ASN A 133 -17.34 7.60 -3.26
CA ASN A 133 -17.56 6.38 -4.02
C ASN A 133 -16.80 6.38 -5.36
N ALA A 134 -15.65 5.70 -5.38
CA ALA A 134 -14.74 5.62 -6.52
C ALA A 134 -15.13 4.57 -7.57
N VAL A 135 -16.25 3.84 -7.44
CA VAL A 135 -16.63 2.77 -8.38
C VAL A 135 -16.73 3.27 -9.82
N ARG A 136 -17.30 4.47 -10.04
CA ARG A 136 -17.39 5.07 -11.38
C ARG A 136 -16.02 5.51 -11.89
N GLU A 137 -15.20 6.14 -11.06
CA GLU A 137 -13.85 6.58 -11.45
C GLU A 137 -12.96 5.40 -11.85
N ILE A 138 -12.94 4.33 -11.04
CA ILE A 138 -12.18 3.11 -11.35
C ILE A 138 -12.64 2.49 -12.67
N ARG A 139 -13.95 2.55 -12.95
CA ARG A 139 -14.53 2.01 -14.18
C ARG A 139 -14.17 2.84 -15.41
N ASP A 140 -14.30 4.16 -15.29
CA ASP A 140 -14.29 5.07 -16.42
C ASP A 140 -12.85 5.58 -16.72
N LEU A 141 -12.06 5.85 -15.68
CA LEU A 141 -10.68 6.38 -15.78
C LEU A 141 -9.60 5.30 -15.60
N GLY A 142 -9.93 4.17 -14.99
CA GLY A 142 -8.95 3.11 -14.72
C GLY A 142 -7.83 3.60 -13.80
N ILE A 143 -6.58 3.38 -14.19
CA ILE A 143 -5.40 3.68 -13.35
C ILE A 143 -5.23 5.20 -13.12
N SER A 144 -5.67 6.02 -14.07
CA SER A 144 -5.45 7.48 -14.01
C SER A 144 -6.14 8.15 -12.81
N CYS A 145 -7.22 7.57 -12.28
CA CYS A 145 -7.84 8.13 -11.05
C CYS A 145 -6.91 8.04 -9.84
N PHE A 146 -6.00 7.05 -9.79
CA PHE A 146 -5.03 6.94 -8.70
C PHE A 146 -4.08 8.13 -8.64
N GLN A 147 -3.65 8.67 -9.80
CA GLN A 147 -2.80 9.87 -9.83
C GLN A 147 -3.55 11.07 -9.25
N ASN A 148 -4.81 11.26 -9.63
CA ASN A 148 -5.65 12.32 -9.07
C ASN A 148 -5.81 12.18 -7.55
N TRP A 149 -6.01 10.97 -7.03
CA TRP A 149 -6.13 10.75 -5.59
C TRP A 149 -4.81 10.99 -4.86
N ARG A 150 -3.68 10.64 -5.47
CA ARG A 150 -2.35 10.87 -4.89
C ARG A 150 -2.05 12.36 -4.80
N GLU A 151 -2.25 13.11 -5.89
CA GLU A 151 -2.07 14.57 -5.90
C GLU A 151 -3.02 15.25 -4.90
N ALA A 152 -4.29 14.82 -4.84
CA ALA A 152 -5.23 15.34 -3.86
C ALA A 152 -4.79 15.05 -2.41
N ALA A 153 -4.23 13.87 -2.15
CA ALA A 153 -3.67 13.53 -0.84
C ALA A 153 -2.46 14.39 -0.49
N GLU A 154 -1.53 14.62 -1.43
CA GLU A 154 -0.36 15.49 -1.23
C GLU A 154 -0.76 16.93 -0.88
N LEU A 155 -1.80 17.45 -1.52
CA LEU A 155 -2.32 18.79 -1.24
C LEU A 155 -2.96 18.91 0.15
N LEU A 156 -3.62 17.85 0.60
CA LEU A 156 -4.32 17.82 1.90
C LEU A 156 -3.38 17.46 3.05
N ASP A 157 -2.38 16.63 2.80
CA ASP A 157 -1.49 16.05 3.81
C ASP A 157 -0.03 16.47 3.57
N ARG A 158 0.44 17.45 4.36
CA ARG A 158 1.88 17.77 4.46
C ARG A 158 2.73 16.58 4.99
N ASN A 159 2.07 15.58 5.55
CA ASN A 159 2.68 14.37 6.11
C ASN A 159 2.64 13.17 5.16
N PHE A 160 2.09 13.29 3.94
CA PHE A 160 2.24 12.25 2.93
C PHE A 160 3.70 12.27 2.48
N GLN A 161 4.53 11.55 3.22
CA GLN A 161 5.89 11.28 2.80
C GLN A 161 5.74 10.31 1.62
N GLU A 162 6.14 10.72 0.41
CA GLU A 162 6.56 9.72 -0.56
C GLU A 162 7.54 8.83 0.20
N ARG A 163 7.24 7.53 0.32
CA ARG A 163 8.27 6.62 0.81
C ARG A 163 9.41 6.79 -0.16
N GLU A 164 10.51 7.36 0.32
CA GLU A 164 11.68 7.56 -0.51
C GLU A 164 11.95 6.21 -1.17
N ASP A 165 11.73 6.16 -2.47
CA ASP A 165 12.31 5.11 -3.28
C ASP A 165 13.81 5.27 -3.06
N PHE A 166 14.37 4.51 -2.12
CA PHE A 166 15.80 4.27 -2.01
C PHE A 166 16.26 3.42 -3.22
N GLN A 167 15.84 3.83 -4.42
CA GLN A 167 16.65 3.78 -5.63
C GLN A 167 17.26 5.16 -5.91
N SER A 168 17.51 5.97 -4.88
CA SER A 168 18.76 6.72 -4.90
C SER A 168 19.88 5.69 -4.87
N PHE A 169 20.31 5.21 -6.05
CA PHE A 169 21.70 4.83 -6.19
C PHE A 169 22.48 5.94 -5.49
N PRO A 170 23.35 5.66 -4.51
CA PRO A 170 24.28 6.69 -4.09
C PRO A 170 24.91 7.14 -5.41
N ARG A 171 24.77 8.42 -5.76
CA ARG A 171 25.56 9.02 -6.83
C ARG A 171 26.99 8.84 -6.37
N ARG A 172 27.57 7.66 -6.64
CA ARG A 172 29.00 7.43 -6.52
C ARG A 172 29.58 8.56 -7.34
N SER A 173 30.37 9.39 -6.67
CA SER A 173 30.96 10.55 -7.32
C SER A 173 31.56 10.08 -8.65
N LEU A 174 31.40 10.85 -9.73
CA LEU A 174 32.09 10.51 -10.99
C LEU A 174 33.61 10.40 -10.79
N THR A 175 34.12 10.97 -9.69
CA THR A 175 35.52 10.90 -9.27
C THR A 175 35.85 9.71 -8.36
N GLU A 176 34.90 8.84 -8.01
CA GLU A 176 35.14 7.64 -7.18
C GLU A 176 36.17 6.68 -7.79
N PRO A 177 36.16 6.41 -9.12
CA PRO A 177 37.22 5.62 -9.76
C PRO A 177 38.59 6.30 -9.68
N LEU A 178 38.63 7.64 -9.79
CA LEU A 178 39.86 8.42 -9.72
C LEU A 178 40.42 8.51 -8.30
N ARG A 179 39.55 8.63 -7.27
CA ARG A 179 39.95 8.54 -5.86
C ARG A 179 40.55 7.17 -5.55
N ARG A 180 39.93 6.09 -6.01
CA ARG A 180 40.48 4.73 -5.83
C ARG A 180 41.80 4.49 -6.56
N LEU A 181 42.07 5.19 -7.66
CA LEU A 181 43.37 5.15 -8.31
C LEU A 181 44.41 5.94 -7.51
N LYS A 182 44.03 7.14 -7.02
CA LYS A 182 44.91 8.00 -6.22
C LYS A 182 45.34 7.36 -4.89
N TYR A 183 44.44 6.64 -4.22
CA TYR A 183 44.80 5.96 -2.97
C TYR A 183 45.62 4.68 -3.21
N ARG A 184 45.34 3.92 -4.28
CA ARG A 184 46.16 2.75 -4.63
C ARG A 184 47.59 3.11 -5.01
N LEU A 185 47.78 4.17 -5.81
CA LEU A 185 49.12 4.61 -6.18
C LEU A 185 49.94 5.10 -4.98
N ARG A 186 49.27 5.62 -3.94
CA ARG A 186 49.96 6.02 -2.70
C ARG A 186 50.39 4.83 -1.85
N GLU A 187 49.58 3.78 -1.79
CA GLU A 187 49.95 2.53 -1.11
C GLU A 187 51.10 1.84 -1.86
N ASP A 188 51.06 1.82 -3.19
CA ASP A 188 52.14 1.24 -4.01
C ASP A 188 53.45 2.06 -3.94
N GLU A 189 53.38 3.40 -3.88
CA GLU A 189 54.56 4.28 -3.69
C GLU A 189 55.17 4.16 -2.28
N GLU A 190 54.35 4.02 -1.23
CA GLU A 190 54.81 3.81 0.14
C GLU A 190 55.43 2.41 0.34
N GLU A 191 54.90 1.37 -0.31
CA GLU A 191 55.48 0.01 -0.28
C GLU A 191 56.82 -0.09 -1.06
N GLU A 192 56.99 0.64 -2.17
CA GLU A 192 58.26 0.69 -2.90
C GLU A 192 59.36 1.45 -2.12
N GLU A 193 59.02 2.55 -1.43
CA GLU A 193 59.97 3.28 -0.56
C GLU A 193 60.42 2.44 0.65
N GLU A 194 59.50 1.67 1.27
CA GLU A 194 59.85 0.78 2.39
C GLU A 194 60.69 -0.44 1.98
N GLU A 195 60.56 -0.92 0.74
CA GLU A 195 61.40 -2.01 0.20
C GLU A 195 62.81 -1.56 -0.22
N GLU A 196 62.98 -0.30 -0.60
CA GLU A 196 64.30 0.27 -0.91
C GLU A 196 65.10 0.58 0.37
N GLU A 197 64.46 1.09 1.44
CA GLU A 197 65.12 1.32 2.74
C GLU A 197 65.56 0.02 3.45
N GLN A 198 64.95 -1.12 3.15
CA GLN A 198 65.32 -2.43 3.74
C GLN A 198 66.46 -3.15 2.97
N LYS A 199 66.94 -2.60 1.85
CA LYS A 199 68.02 -3.16 1.03
C LYS A 199 69.35 -2.40 1.14
N GLU A 200 69.41 -1.28 1.84
CA GLU A 200 70.64 -0.57 2.27
C GLU A 200 71.08 -0.95 3.69
#